data_AF-B7GLT9-F1
#
_entry.id   AF-B7GLT9-F1
#
_cell.length_a   1.000
_cell.length_b   1.000
_cell.length_c   1.000
_cell.angle_alpha   90.00
_cell.angle_beta   90.00
_cell.angle_gamma   90.00
#
_symmetry.space_group_name_H-M   'P 1'
#
loop_
_entity.id
_entity.type
_entity.pdbx_description
1 polymer ?
#
loop_
_entity_poly.entity_id
_entity_poly.type
_entity_poly.pdbx_seq_one_letter_code
_entity_poly.pdbx_strand_id
1 'polypeptide(L)'
;MNSGKRGEKMAGKLFVVGFGPGSVEHMTKRAREAIEESDVIVGYKTYVDLVVDLIAGKEVISTGMTEEVSRAQEAIKQAERGKNVAVISSGDAGLYGMAGLVYEVLIEKGWRKEDGIEVEIVPGISAIHSCAALLGAPIMHDACTISLSDHLTPWHVIAKRIEAAAAADFVIALYNPKSGRRTQQIVEAQRILLTYRSPHTPVGLVKSAYRERQHIVLTSLGDMLEHDIGMLTTVIIGNSSTFVYDGLMITPRGYERKYKLASAVQPLKPHERLRPEAEPWSLANVRTIAEEAYEKVSAPKQIERLEIAISPGVTNKTLTTKQMIDIARIVGEKGTITYTPDHYLKVTMETERPDEVVRELLEAGLTVAPTGNVFVMKACDFCDGEKKDAIPYAEQLYKQFGGMELPKELRLGFNGCGMACYGAVHEDIGIVYRKGAFDLFLGGKTVGRNAHPGQLVAEGIHPDQLIETIARIIRQYKEEGYANERFHKFFERKKEVGGFVYGETLKTEPAACGE
;
A
#
# COMPACT_ATOMS: atom_id res chain seq x y z
N MET A 1 56.78 56.44 -6.25
CA MET A 1 55.95 55.40 -6.88
C MET A 1 54.77 55.14 -5.96
N ASN A 2 53.58 55.39 -6.47
CA ASN A 2 52.33 55.57 -5.73
C ASN A 2 51.65 54.19 -5.57
N SER A 3 51.77 53.55 -4.41
CA SER A 3 51.02 52.32 -4.09
C SER A 3 49.63 52.70 -3.58
N GLY A 4 48.73 52.98 -4.50
CA GLY A 4 47.33 53.21 -4.19
C GLY A 4 46.71 52.00 -3.51
N LYS A 5 46.45 52.10 -2.20
CA LYS A 5 45.48 51.27 -1.51
C LYS A 5 44.14 51.43 -2.22
N ARG A 6 43.72 50.42 -3.00
CA ARG A 6 42.31 50.30 -3.41
C ARG A 6 41.51 50.27 -2.11
N GLY A 7 40.67 51.29 -1.87
CA GLY A 7 39.76 51.30 -0.73
C GLY A 7 38.93 50.01 -0.75
N GLU A 8 38.94 49.28 0.35
CA GLU A 8 37.99 48.20 0.59
C GLU A 8 36.59 48.78 0.45
N LYS A 9 35.93 48.53 -0.68
CA LYS A 9 34.48 48.72 -0.75
C LYS A 9 33.90 47.68 0.19
N MET A 10 33.42 48.10 1.35
CA MET A 10 32.64 47.23 2.22
C MET A 10 31.48 46.67 1.40
N ALA A 11 31.46 45.34 1.23
CA ALA A 11 30.37 44.67 0.57
C ALA A 11 29.08 44.91 1.38
N GLY A 12 27.95 45.01 0.69
CA GLY A 12 26.66 45.18 1.34
C GLY A 12 26.19 43.90 2.03
N LYS A 13 25.05 43.98 2.70
CA LYS A 13 24.45 42.84 3.40
C LYS A 13 23.17 42.35 2.72
N LEU A 14 22.99 41.03 2.66
CA LEU A 14 21.82 40.39 2.11
C LEU A 14 20.97 39.76 3.23
N PHE A 15 19.83 40.37 3.52
CA PHE A 15 18.82 39.82 4.41
C PHE A 15 17.83 38.98 3.60
N VAL A 16 17.69 37.69 3.92
CA VAL A 16 16.62 36.86 3.36
C VAL A 16 15.52 36.74 4.40
N VAL A 17 14.44 37.49 4.20
CA VAL A 17 13.48 37.82 5.26
C VAL A 17 12.18 37.05 5.09
N GLY A 18 11.87 36.16 6.03
CA GLY A 18 10.52 35.63 6.23
C GLY A 18 9.69 36.63 7.04
N PHE A 19 8.70 37.29 6.43
CA PHE A 19 7.88 38.30 7.13
C PHE A 19 6.62 37.73 7.79
N GLY A 20 6.44 36.41 7.78
CA GLY A 20 5.28 35.76 8.39
C GLY A 20 4.01 35.81 7.51
N PRO A 21 2.81 35.74 8.10
CA PRO A 21 1.56 35.61 7.34
C PRO A 21 1.18 36.87 6.57
N GLY A 22 1.82 38.02 6.78
CA GLY A 22 1.59 39.27 6.03
C GLY A 22 0.88 40.37 6.80
N SER A 23 0.31 40.07 7.98
CA SER A 23 -0.04 41.10 8.96
C SER A 23 1.20 41.61 9.68
N VAL A 24 1.25 42.92 9.90
CA VAL A 24 2.31 43.60 10.64
C VAL A 24 2.45 43.11 12.10
N GLU A 25 1.34 42.69 12.73
CA GLU A 25 1.31 42.18 14.11
C GLU A 25 1.97 40.81 14.30
N HIS A 26 1.99 39.99 13.25
CA HIS A 26 2.61 38.66 13.26
C HIS A 26 4.00 38.64 12.60
N MET A 27 4.55 39.81 12.30
CA MET A 27 5.93 39.95 11.85
C MET A 27 6.88 39.88 13.05
N THR A 28 7.96 39.11 12.94
CA THR A 28 8.99 39.10 13.99
C THR A 28 9.68 40.47 14.07
N LYS A 29 10.15 40.85 15.27
CA LYS A 29 10.88 42.10 15.46
C LYS A 29 12.07 42.20 14.49
N ARG A 30 12.83 41.10 14.34
CA ARG A 30 14.00 41.05 13.47
C ARG A 30 13.65 41.21 11.99
N ALA A 31 12.53 40.65 11.52
CA ALA A 31 12.08 40.80 10.14
C ALA A 31 11.76 42.27 9.80
N ARG A 32 11.10 42.98 10.72
CA ARG A 32 10.86 44.42 10.58
C ARG A 32 12.17 45.21 10.53
N GLU A 33 13.04 45.01 11.51
CA GLU A 33 14.34 45.70 11.58
C GLU A 33 15.16 45.47 10.31
N ALA A 34 15.21 44.24 9.79
CA ALA A 34 15.93 43.93 8.55
C ALA A 34 15.37 44.64 7.31
N ILE A 35 14.04 44.80 7.22
CA ILE A 35 13.39 45.58 6.16
C ILE A 35 13.72 47.07 6.32
N GLU A 36 13.68 47.59 7.54
CA GLU A 36 13.99 48.98 7.87
C GLU A 36 15.47 49.34 7.61
N GLU A 37 16.40 48.43 7.90
CA GLU A 37 17.85 48.53 7.66
C GLU A 37 18.24 48.46 6.17
N SER A 38 17.34 47.97 5.31
CA SER A 38 17.65 47.72 3.90
C SER A 38 17.46 48.96 3.02
N ASP A 39 18.38 49.17 2.08
CA ASP A 39 18.29 50.20 1.04
C ASP A 39 17.39 49.75 -0.11
N VAL A 40 17.42 48.44 -0.42
CA VAL A 40 16.71 47.82 -1.53
C VAL A 40 15.83 46.67 -1.03
N ILE A 41 14.57 46.66 -1.49
CA ILE A 41 13.63 45.58 -1.23
C ILE A 41 13.42 44.78 -2.51
N VAL A 42 13.65 43.47 -2.44
CA VAL A 42 13.50 42.55 -3.56
C VAL A 42 12.42 41.53 -3.22
N GLY A 43 11.37 41.44 -4.03
CA GLY A 43 10.25 40.57 -3.71
C GLY A 43 9.27 40.36 -4.86
N TYR A 44 8.39 39.39 -4.71
CA TYR A 44 7.24 39.24 -5.60
C TYR A 44 6.23 40.36 -5.32
N LYS A 45 5.57 40.90 -6.36
CA LYS A 45 4.64 42.05 -6.24
C LYS A 45 3.65 41.92 -5.09
N THR A 46 2.95 40.78 -4.97
CA THR A 46 1.98 40.57 -3.88
C THR A 46 2.61 40.61 -2.48
N TYR A 47 3.90 40.29 -2.35
CA TYR A 47 4.60 40.37 -1.06
C TYR A 47 5.03 41.79 -0.75
N VAL A 48 5.48 42.53 -1.77
CA VAL A 48 5.79 43.96 -1.67
C VAL A 48 4.55 44.73 -1.21
N ASP A 49 3.38 44.44 -1.80
CA ASP A 49 2.12 45.10 -1.45
C ASP A 49 1.73 44.90 0.03
N LEU A 50 2.15 43.79 0.67
CA LEU A 50 1.86 43.49 2.07
C LEU A 50 2.76 44.24 3.06
N VAL A 51 3.89 44.78 2.60
CA VAL A 51 4.86 45.48 3.45
C VAL A 51 5.04 46.94 3.02
N VAL A 52 4.10 47.48 2.24
CA VAL A 52 4.17 48.82 1.63
C VAL A 52 4.49 49.92 2.66
N ASP A 53 3.93 49.81 3.87
CA ASP A 53 4.12 50.78 4.95
C ASP A 53 5.55 50.78 5.51
N LEU A 54 6.27 49.66 5.40
CA LEU A 54 7.64 49.51 5.90
C LEU A 54 8.71 49.90 4.88
N ILE A 55 8.30 50.04 3.60
CA ILE A 55 9.24 50.21 2.49
C ILE A 55 9.15 51.59 1.82
N ALA A 56 8.43 52.52 2.44
CA ALA A 56 8.30 53.89 1.97
C ALA A 56 9.69 54.54 1.78
N GLY A 57 9.94 55.06 0.57
CA GLY A 57 11.20 55.72 0.23
C GLY A 57 12.38 54.81 -0.10
N LYS A 58 12.20 53.48 -0.08
CA LYS A 58 13.24 52.50 -0.45
C LYS A 58 13.18 52.15 -1.94
N GLU A 59 14.29 51.67 -2.50
CA GLU A 59 14.31 51.13 -3.86
C GLU A 59 13.61 49.76 -3.87
N VAL A 60 12.63 49.56 -4.75
CA VAL A 60 11.86 48.31 -4.82
C VAL A 60 12.08 47.63 -6.17
N ILE A 61 12.57 46.39 -6.12
CA ILE A 61 12.75 45.53 -7.29
C ILE A 61 11.71 44.42 -7.20
N SER A 62 10.59 44.59 -7.92
CA SER A 62 9.51 43.62 -7.98
C SER A 62 9.51 42.86 -9.30
N THR A 63 9.52 41.52 -9.25
CA THR A 63 9.39 40.67 -10.44
C THR A 63 8.12 39.80 -10.41
N GLY A 64 7.85 39.11 -11.51
CA GLY A 64 6.78 38.13 -11.61
C GLY A 64 7.05 36.84 -10.81
N MET A 65 6.03 35.99 -10.69
CA MET A 65 6.09 34.73 -9.91
C MET A 65 7.08 33.72 -10.49
N THR A 66 7.34 33.71 -11.80
CA THR A 66 8.24 32.75 -12.48
C THR A 66 9.69 33.21 -12.60
N GLU A 67 10.06 34.32 -11.97
CA GLU A 67 11.36 34.97 -12.11
C GLU A 67 12.17 34.92 -10.81
N GLU A 68 12.09 33.79 -10.09
CA GLU A 68 12.75 33.58 -8.79
C GLU A 68 14.27 33.67 -8.93
N VAL A 69 14.86 33.04 -9.96
CA VAL A 69 16.30 33.08 -10.23
C VAL A 69 16.76 34.51 -10.50
N SER A 70 16.05 35.25 -11.35
CA SER A 70 16.35 36.65 -11.64
C SER A 70 16.24 37.54 -10.40
N ARG A 71 15.29 37.26 -9.50
CA ARG A 71 15.16 37.92 -8.19
C ARG A 71 16.41 37.71 -7.34
N ALA A 72 16.86 36.46 -7.19
CA ALA A 72 18.05 36.14 -6.40
C ALA A 72 19.31 36.80 -7.01
N GLN A 73 19.48 36.70 -8.33
CA GLN A 73 20.63 37.30 -9.03
C GLN A 73 20.69 38.82 -8.87
N GLU A 74 19.56 39.53 -9.01
CA GLU A 74 19.54 40.98 -8.86
C GLU A 74 19.76 41.40 -7.40
N ALA A 75 19.21 40.67 -6.42
CA ALA A 75 19.47 40.95 -5.01
C ALA A 75 20.96 40.84 -4.66
N ILE A 76 21.61 39.77 -5.11
CA ILE A 76 23.05 39.55 -4.90
C ILE A 76 23.86 40.66 -5.57
N LYS A 77 23.50 41.05 -6.79
CA LYS A 77 24.18 42.13 -7.53
C LYS A 77 24.06 43.49 -6.84
N GLN A 78 22.94 43.78 -6.18
CA GLN A 78 22.78 45.00 -5.39
C GLN A 78 23.61 44.95 -4.10
N ALA A 79 23.69 43.79 -3.43
CA ALA A 79 24.56 43.59 -2.27
C ALA A 79 26.05 43.72 -2.62
N GLU A 80 26.49 43.15 -3.76
CA GLU A 80 27.84 43.31 -4.32
C GLU A 80 28.20 44.78 -4.62
N ARG A 81 27.19 45.65 -4.83
CA ARG A 81 27.38 47.10 -5.01
C ARG A 81 27.51 47.87 -3.70
N GLY A 82 27.45 47.20 -2.55
CA GLY A 82 27.57 47.83 -1.23
C GLY A 82 26.24 48.19 -0.57
N LYS A 83 25.10 47.75 -1.12
CA LYS A 83 23.77 48.06 -0.56
C LYS A 83 23.31 46.99 0.42
N ASN A 84 22.52 47.39 1.41
CA ASN A 84 21.75 46.48 2.24
C ASN A 84 20.47 46.07 1.49
N VAL A 85 20.26 44.77 1.31
CA VAL A 85 19.18 44.25 0.47
C VAL A 85 18.33 43.28 1.26
N ALA A 86 17.02 43.52 1.32
CA ALA A 86 16.05 42.55 1.85
C ALA A 86 15.35 41.79 0.73
N VAL A 87 15.59 40.49 0.66
CA VAL A 87 14.84 39.54 -0.16
C VAL A 87 13.67 39.01 0.65
N ILE A 88 12.47 39.55 0.41
CA ILE A 88 11.29 39.25 1.22
C ILE A 88 10.53 38.00 0.73
N SER A 89 10.13 37.15 1.68
CA SER A 89 9.34 35.93 1.48
C SER A 89 8.18 35.89 2.47
N SER A 90 6.98 35.54 1.97
CA SER A 90 5.84 35.26 2.84
C SER A 90 6.09 34.00 3.66
N GLY A 91 5.64 33.99 4.92
CA GLY A 91 5.92 32.90 5.84
C GLY A 91 7.37 32.93 6.31
N ASP A 92 8.05 31.79 6.18
CA ASP A 92 9.48 31.66 6.45
C ASP A 92 10.28 31.60 5.15
N ALA A 93 11.45 32.24 5.11
CA ALA A 93 12.29 32.25 3.91
C ALA A 93 12.91 30.88 3.59
N GLY A 94 13.05 30.00 4.57
CA GLY A 94 13.60 28.66 4.44
C GLY A 94 12.59 27.60 4.00
N LEU A 95 11.29 27.85 4.14
CA LEU A 95 10.23 26.90 3.79
C LEU A 95 9.53 27.30 2.49
N TYR A 96 9.90 26.66 1.38
CA TYR A 96 9.42 26.97 0.03
C TYR A 96 9.61 28.45 -0.37
N GLY A 97 10.58 29.12 0.25
CA GLY A 97 10.92 30.53 0.04
C GLY A 97 12.25 30.72 -0.66
N MET A 98 12.80 31.94 -0.56
CA MET A 98 13.98 32.36 -1.34
C MET A 98 15.33 31.91 -0.77
N ALA A 99 15.42 31.44 0.47
CA ALA A 99 16.72 31.20 1.13
C ALA A 99 17.57 30.15 0.38
N GLY A 100 16.97 29.01 0.01
CA GLY A 100 17.66 27.95 -0.74
C GLY A 100 18.21 28.47 -2.07
N LEU A 101 17.36 29.14 -2.85
CA LEU A 101 17.74 29.67 -4.15
C LEU A 101 18.82 30.77 -4.07
N VAL A 102 18.75 31.64 -3.04
CA VAL A 102 19.80 32.64 -2.80
C VAL A 102 21.15 31.96 -2.57
N TYR A 103 21.20 30.90 -1.75
CA TYR A 103 22.43 30.15 -1.54
C TYR A 103 22.89 29.43 -2.81
N GLU A 104 22.00 28.81 -3.58
CA GLU A 104 22.36 28.15 -4.86
C GLU A 104 23.03 29.14 -5.82
N VAL A 105 22.45 30.32 -6.03
CA VAL A 105 23.04 31.36 -6.90
C VAL A 105 24.36 31.89 -6.36
N LEU A 106 24.50 32.03 -5.04
CA LEU A 106 25.78 32.42 -4.42
C LEU A 106 26.87 31.37 -4.63
N ILE A 107 26.54 30.09 -4.46
CA ILE A 107 27.45 28.96 -4.68
C ILE A 107 27.91 28.91 -6.14
N GLU A 108 26.99 29.07 -7.10
CA GLU A 108 27.35 29.13 -8.53
C GLU A 108 28.30 30.29 -8.86
N LYS A 109 28.19 31.40 -8.14
CA LYS A 109 29.08 32.57 -8.25
C LYS A 109 30.42 32.41 -7.51
N GLY A 110 30.66 31.29 -6.82
CA GLY A 110 31.88 31.04 -6.05
C GLY A 110 31.95 31.81 -4.72
N TRP A 111 30.81 32.22 -4.16
CA TRP A 111 30.74 32.85 -2.85
C TRP A 111 31.26 31.94 -1.74
N ARG A 112 31.96 32.52 -0.76
CA ARG A 112 32.28 31.87 0.52
C ARG A 112 31.79 32.74 1.67
N LYS A 113 31.49 32.10 2.79
CA LYS A 113 31.01 32.77 4.00
C LYS A 113 32.03 33.72 4.63
N GLU A 114 33.33 33.48 4.43
CA GLU A 114 34.42 34.22 5.08
C GLU A 114 34.73 35.56 4.42
N ASP A 115 34.66 35.64 3.09
CA ASP A 115 35.11 36.79 2.28
C ASP A 115 34.04 37.32 1.31
N GLY A 116 32.88 36.66 1.22
CA GLY A 116 31.75 37.09 0.41
C GLY A 116 30.83 38.09 1.10
N ILE A 117 29.73 38.45 0.41
CA ILE A 117 28.67 39.26 1.01
C ILE A 117 28.12 38.58 2.27
N GLU A 118 27.81 39.38 3.29
CA GLU A 118 27.16 38.87 4.50
C GLU A 118 25.72 38.47 4.16
N VAL A 119 25.33 37.24 4.52
CA VAL A 119 23.98 36.72 4.30
C VAL A 119 23.35 36.38 5.65
N GLU A 120 22.21 36.99 5.94
CA GLU A 120 21.44 36.73 7.15
C GLU A 120 20.05 36.17 6.78
N ILE A 121 19.75 34.97 7.28
CA ILE A 121 18.41 34.39 7.16
C ILE A 121 17.59 34.86 8.36
N VAL A 122 16.53 35.63 8.10
CA VAL A 122 15.65 36.16 9.13
C VAL A 122 14.36 35.34 9.17
N PRO A 123 14.07 34.63 10.28
CA PRO A 123 12.96 33.69 10.34
C PRO A 123 11.60 34.39 10.43
N GLY A 124 10.59 33.72 9.87
CA GLY A 124 9.20 34.17 9.88
C GLY A 124 8.21 33.08 10.26
N ILE A 125 7.00 33.48 10.68
CA ILE A 125 5.95 32.53 11.04
C ILE A 125 5.38 31.90 9.77
N SER A 126 5.72 30.63 9.52
CA SER A 126 5.25 29.86 8.36
C SER A 126 3.71 29.67 8.34
N ALA A 127 3.17 29.38 7.15
CA ALA A 127 1.74 29.18 6.95
C ALA A 127 1.14 28.05 7.82
N ILE A 128 1.86 26.95 8.03
CA ILE A 128 1.42 25.86 8.92
C ILE A 128 1.07 26.37 10.33
N HIS A 129 1.94 27.18 10.95
CA HIS A 129 1.71 27.73 12.29
C HIS A 129 0.63 28.81 12.29
N SER A 130 0.67 29.69 11.28
CA SER A 130 -0.32 30.77 11.13
C SER A 130 -1.73 30.22 10.97
N CYS A 131 -1.90 29.21 10.12
CA CYS A 131 -3.20 28.57 9.89
C CYS A 131 -3.63 27.72 11.09
N ALA A 132 -2.70 27.00 11.73
CA ALA A 132 -3.00 26.22 12.92
C ALA A 132 -3.56 27.08 14.06
N ALA A 133 -2.98 28.25 14.31
CA ALA A 133 -3.43 29.19 15.35
C ALA A 133 -4.87 29.70 15.11
N LEU A 134 -5.31 29.76 13.84
CA LEU A 134 -6.68 30.12 13.47
C LEU A 134 -7.67 28.94 13.55
N LEU A 135 -7.17 27.70 13.55
CA LEU A 135 -7.98 26.48 13.59
C LEU A 135 -8.10 25.89 15.01
N GLY A 136 -7.19 26.22 15.93
CA GLY A 136 -7.11 25.65 17.27
C GLY A 136 -5.70 25.13 17.58
N ALA A 137 -5.56 23.81 17.74
CA ALA A 137 -4.28 23.15 18.01
C ALA A 137 -4.06 21.90 17.13
N PRO A 138 -4.17 21.99 15.79
CA PRO A 138 -4.09 20.83 14.91
C PRO A 138 -2.67 20.23 14.79
N ILE A 139 -1.61 20.99 15.08
CA ILE A 139 -0.21 20.57 14.89
C ILE A 139 0.54 20.32 16.22
N MET A 140 -0.19 19.98 17.28
CA MET A 140 0.40 19.72 18.61
C MET A 140 1.24 18.44 18.65
N HIS A 141 0.95 17.48 17.77
CA HIS A 141 1.72 16.26 17.57
C HIS A 141 2.59 16.38 16.32
N ASP A 142 3.38 15.34 16.05
CA ASP A 142 4.20 15.21 14.85
C ASP A 142 3.43 15.61 13.58
N ALA A 143 3.99 16.59 12.88
CA ALA A 143 3.40 17.18 11.68
C ALA A 143 4.44 17.33 10.58
N CYS A 144 4.00 17.31 9.32
CA CYS A 144 4.85 17.55 8.16
C CYS A 144 4.23 18.57 7.20
N THR A 145 5.07 19.13 6.34
CA THR A 145 4.66 20.04 5.27
C THR A 145 4.95 19.39 3.92
N ILE A 146 4.00 19.46 3.00
CA ILE A 146 4.15 18.93 1.64
C ILE A 146 3.64 19.96 0.65
N SER A 147 4.48 20.37 -0.30
CA SER A 147 4.06 21.18 -1.43
C SER A 147 3.49 20.30 -2.53
N LEU A 148 2.30 20.63 -3.03
CA LEU A 148 1.69 19.97 -4.21
C LEU A 148 2.17 20.57 -5.54
N SER A 149 3.18 21.43 -5.50
CA SER A 149 3.78 22.01 -6.70
C SER A 149 4.71 21.03 -7.39
N ASP A 150 4.34 20.59 -8.59
CA ASP A 150 5.12 19.71 -9.45
C ASP A 150 6.04 20.44 -10.45
N HIS A 151 6.16 21.77 -10.36
CA HIS A 151 6.99 22.57 -11.26
C HIS A 151 8.47 22.18 -11.25
N LEU A 152 9.01 21.88 -10.05
CA LEU A 152 10.41 21.52 -9.83
C LEU A 152 10.56 20.12 -9.21
N THR A 153 9.46 19.42 -8.94
CA THR A 153 9.47 18.12 -8.28
C THR A 153 8.50 17.18 -9.00
N PRO A 154 8.97 16.04 -9.55
CA PRO A 154 8.09 15.10 -10.23
C PRO A 154 6.96 14.60 -9.34
N TRP A 155 5.75 14.47 -9.90
CA TRP A 155 4.54 14.08 -9.15
C TRP A 155 4.72 12.78 -8.35
N HIS A 156 5.35 11.75 -8.93
CA HIS A 156 5.55 10.47 -8.25
C HIS A 156 6.34 10.59 -6.94
N VAL A 157 7.25 11.57 -6.82
CA VAL A 157 7.99 11.86 -5.58
C VAL A 157 7.07 12.52 -4.56
N ILE A 158 6.20 13.43 -5.00
CA ILE A 158 5.20 14.09 -4.14
C ILE A 158 4.20 13.07 -3.62
N ALA A 159 3.66 12.22 -4.49
CA ALA A 159 2.76 11.13 -4.14
C ALA A 159 3.37 10.20 -3.07
N LYS A 160 4.64 9.77 -3.25
CA LYS A 160 5.37 8.97 -2.28
C LYS A 160 5.52 9.67 -0.91
N ARG A 161 5.71 10.99 -0.88
CA ARG A 161 5.78 11.77 0.37
C ARG A 161 4.43 11.82 1.07
N ILE A 162 3.34 11.98 0.32
CA ILE A 162 1.97 11.98 0.86
C ILE A 162 1.67 10.59 1.45
N GLU A 163 1.95 9.53 0.71
CA GLU A 163 1.76 8.14 1.14
C GLU A 163 2.55 7.83 2.43
N ALA A 164 3.83 8.20 2.47
CA ALA A 164 4.66 8.00 3.66
C ALA A 164 4.15 8.80 4.88
N ALA A 165 3.74 10.06 4.67
CA ALA A 165 3.17 10.88 5.73
C ALA A 165 1.82 10.35 6.23
N ALA A 166 1.02 9.78 5.32
CA ALA A 166 -0.25 9.14 5.62
C ALA A 166 -0.04 7.86 6.45
N ALA A 167 0.85 6.97 5.99
CA ALA A 167 1.18 5.71 6.62
C ALA A 167 1.80 5.88 8.02
N ALA A 168 2.57 6.95 8.23
CA ALA A 168 3.17 7.28 9.53
C ALA A 168 2.26 8.17 10.43
N ASP A 169 1.00 8.39 10.03
CA ASP A 169 -0.02 9.12 10.81
C ASP A 169 0.39 10.56 11.25
N PHE A 170 1.15 11.26 10.40
CA PHE A 170 1.48 12.67 10.64
C PHE A 170 0.28 13.58 10.44
N VAL A 171 0.20 14.70 11.17
CA VAL A 171 -0.64 15.82 10.70
C VAL A 171 0.01 16.42 9.44
N ILE A 172 -0.76 16.68 8.39
CA ILE A 172 -0.21 17.09 7.09
C ILE A 172 -0.69 18.49 6.75
N ALA A 173 0.25 19.42 6.55
CA ALA A 173 -0.03 20.73 5.98
C ALA A 173 0.36 20.77 4.49
N LEU A 174 -0.64 20.86 3.61
CA LEU A 174 -0.42 20.97 2.17
C LEU A 174 -0.24 22.43 1.76
N TYR A 175 0.89 22.69 1.12
CA TYR A 175 1.27 23.96 0.52
C TYR A 175 1.03 23.91 -0.99
N ASN A 176 0.79 25.08 -1.58
CA ASN A 176 0.53 25.22 -3.01
C ASN A 176 -0.54 24.24 -3.53
N PRO A 177 -1.68 24.06 -2.82
CA PRO A 177 -2.55 22.90 -3.03
C PRO A 177 -3.21 22.91 -4.41
N LYS A 178 -3.52 24.10 -4.95
CA LYS A 178 -4.21 24.26 -6.23
C LYS A 178 -3.85 25.59 -6.88
N SER A 179 -3.72 25.60 -8.20
CA SER A 179 -3.62 26.83 -9.01
C SER A 179 -4.47 26.70 -10.27
N GLY A 180 -4.57 27.77 -11.08
CA GLY A 180 -5.36 27.73 -12.32
C GLY A 180 -4.93 26.64 -13.31
N ARG A 181 -3.67 26.20 -13.27
CA ARG A 181 -3.14 25.10 -14.10
C ARG A 181 -3.06 23.76 -13.37
N ARG A 182 -2.98 23.76 -12.04
CA ARG A 182 -2.76 22.57 -11.20
C ARG A 182 -4.01 22.31 -10.37
N THR A 183 -4.93 21.55 -10.94
CA THR A 183 -6.23 21.27 -10.32
C THR A 183 -6.39 19.83 -9.85
N GLN A 184 -5.59 18.90 -10.38
CA GLN A 184 -5.70 17.46 -10.12
C GLN A 184 -4.88 17.01 -8.90
N GLN A 185 -3.80 17.72 -8.55
CA GLN A 185 -2.88 17.32 -7.50
C GLN A 185 -3.57 17.19 -6.13
N ILE A 186 -4.47 18.13 -5.79
CA ILE A 186 -5.23 18.06 -4.53
C ILE A 186 -6.23 16.89 -4.51
N VAL A 187 -6.79 16.53 -5.66
CA VAL A 187 -7.71 15.40 -5.81
C VAL A 187 -6.96 14.09 -5.59
N GLU A 188 -5.79 13.95 -6.21
CA GLU A 188 -4.96 12.76 -6.07
C GLU A 188 -4.36 12.67 -4.65
N ALA A 189 -3.98 13.79 -4.04
CA ALA A 189 -3.56 13.83 -2.65
C ALA A 189 -4.67 13.32 -1.71
N GLN A 190 -5.92 13.77 -1.92
CA GLN A 190 -7.08 13.27 -1.16
C GLN A 190 -7.26 11.76 -1.35
N ARG A 191 -7.21 11.27 -2.60
CA ARG A 191 -7.32 9.83 -2.92
C ARG A 191 -6.27 9.00 -2.16
N ILE A 192 -5.01 9.42 -2.19
CA ILE A 192 -3.93 8.72 -1.47
C ILE A 192 -4.20 8.74 0.04
N LEU A 193 -4.64 9.87 0.60
CA LEU A 193 -4.90 9.96 2.04
C LEU A 193 -6.07 9.08 2.49
N LEU A 194 -7.10 8.94 1.66
CA LEU A 194 -8.27 8.10 1.94
C LEU A 194 -7.95 6.60 2.00
N THR A 195 -6.80 6.13 1.49
CA THR A 195 -6.38 4.74 1.68
C THR A 195 -5.83 4.46 3.08
N TYR A 196 -5.49 5.50 3.86
CA TYR A 196 -4.91 5.39 5.20
C TYR A 196 -5.77 6.00 6.30
N ARG A 197 -6.69 6.92 5.95
CA ARG A 197 -7.46 7.72 6.91
C ARG A 197 -8.96 7.60 6.67
N SER A 198 -9.71 7.79 7.75
CA SER A 198 -11.17 7.89 7.67
C SER A 198 -11.57 9.10 6.80
N PRO A 199 -12.63 9.01 5.97
CA PRO A 199 -13.18 10.17 5.29
C PRO A 199 -13.65 11.26 6.28
N HIS A 200 -13.94 10.90 7.54
CA HIS A 200 -14.35 11.85 8.58
C HIS A 200 -13.17 12.56 9.26
N THR A 201 -11.92 12.27 8.89
CA THR A 201 -10.75 12.92 9.48
C THR A 201 -10.86 14.44 9.31
N PRO A 202 -10.71 15.24 10.38
CA PRO A 202 -10.85 16.69 10.29
C PRO A 202 -9.85 17.35 9.34
N VAL A 203 -10.32 18.31 8.57
CA VAL A 203 -9.51 19.14 7.65
C VAL A 203 -9.84 20.61 7.85
N GLY A 204 -8.80 21.43 8.01
CA GLY A 204 -8.90 22.89 8.03
C GLY A 204 -8.39 23.49 6.73
N LEU A 205 -9.21 24.31 6.08
CA LEU A 205 -8.85 25.10 4.90
C LEU A 205 -8.74 26.56 5.32
N VAL A 206 -7.53 27.13 5.28
CA VAL A 206 -7.30 28.51 5.68
C VAL A 206 -6.76 29.29 4.50
N LYS A 207 -7.55 30.25 4.02
CA LYS A 207 -7.21 31.14 2.91
C LYS A 207 -6.78 32.49 3.46
N SER A 208 -5.64 33.00 2.99
CA SER A 208 -5.12 34.33 3.34
C SER A 208 -5.07 34.61 4.86
N ALA A 209 -4.53 33.68 5.66
CA ALA A 209 -4.40 33.82 7.11
C ALA A 209 -3.82 35.20 7.52
N TYR A 210 -4.48 35.87 8.46
CA TYR A 210 -4.16 37.20 8.98
C TYR A 210 -4.05 38.30 7.91
N ARG A 211 -4.82 38.19 6.82
CA ARG A 211 -4.96 39.24 5.79
C ARG A 211 -6.44 39.57 5.60
N GLU A 212 -6.74 40.66 4.90
CA GLU A 212 -8.12 41.14 4.69
C GLU A 212 -9.08 40.08 4.13
N ARG A 213 -8.61 39.20 3.24
CA ARG A 213 -9.42 38.12 2.63
C ARG A 213 -9.31 36.79 3.38
N GLN A 214 -9.12 36.84 4.70
CA GLN A 214 -9.08 35.66 5.54
C GLN A 214 -10.39 34.89 5.44
N HIS A 215 -10.30 33.59 5.19
CA HIS A 215 -11.45 32.70 5.19
C HIS A 215 -11.04 31.33 5.73
N ILE A 216 -11.80 30.82 6.70
CA ILE A 216 -11.51 29.58 7.42
C ILE A 216 -12.68 28.63 7.21
N VAL A 217 -12.39 27.40 6.80
CA VAL A 217 -13.37 26.33 6.70
C VAL A 217 -12.86 25.13 7.49
N LEU A 218 -13.69 24.61 8.38
CA LEU A 218 -13.51 23.29 8.97
C LEU A 218 -14.43 22.31 8.26
N THR A 219 -13.86 21.22 7.79
CA THR A 219 -14.52 20.19 6.98
C THR A 219 -13.88 18.82 7.26
N SER A 220 -14.19 17.82 6.45
CA SER A 220 -13.66 16.46 6.55
C SER A 220 -12.72 16.14 5.38
N LEU A 221 -11.93 15.06 5.51
CA LEU A 221 -11.09 14.57 4.41
C LEU A 221 -11.93 14.14 3.21
N GLY A 222 -13.15 13.62 3.41
CA GLY A 222 -14.07 13.28 2.33
C GLY A 222 -14.60 14.50 1.60
N ASP A 223 -14.93 15.56 2.34
CA ASP A 223 -15.69 16.71 1.82
C ASP A 223 -14.80 17.92 1.46
N MET A 224 -13.50 17.86 1.73
CA MET A 224 -12.59 19.01 1.53
C MET A 224 -12.58 19.58 0.11
N LEU A 225 -12.87 18.76 -0.90
CA LEU A 225 -12.90 19.18 -2.30
C LEU A 225 -14.18 19.93 -2.70
N GLU A 226 -15.22 19.94 -1.86
CA GLU A 226 -16.45 20.70 -2.08
C GLU A 226 -16.26 22.20 -1.82
N HIS A 227 -15.14 22.59 -1.22
CA HIS A 227 -14.82 23.96 -0.85
C HIS A 227 -13.79 24.62 -1.78
N ASP A 228 -13.76 25.95 -1.80
CA ASP A 228 -12.79 26.71 -2.59
C ASP A 228 -11.36 26.55 -2.03
N ILE A 229 -10.54 25.81 -2.77
CA ILE A 229 -9.10 25.66 -2.52
C ILE A 229 -8.35 26.36 -3.65
N GLY A 230 -7.56 27.38 -3.30
CA GLY A 230 -6.74 28.13 -4.24
C GLY A 230 -5.28 28.25 -3.82
N MET A 231 -4.53 29.08 -4.54
CA MET A 231 -3.09 29.27 -4.31
C MET A 231 -2.77 29.90 -2.94
N LEU A 232 -3.70 30.69 -2.38
CA LEU A 232 -3.56 31.33 -1.07
C LEU A 232 -4.15 30.51 0.08
N THR A 233 -4.54 29.26 -0.20
CA THR A 233 -5.09 28.34 0.80
C THR A 233 -3.99 27.41 1.31
N THR A 234 -3.90 27.23 2.61
CA THR A 234 -3.19 26.11 3.24
C THR A 234 -4.21 25.11 3.75
N VAL A 235 -3.98 23.83 3.46
CA VAL A 235 -4.85 22.73 3.90
C VAL A 235 -4.14 22.01 5.05
N ILE A 236 -4.77 21.94 6.22
CA ILE A 236 -4.27 21.16 7.36
C ILE A 236 -5.16 19.94 7.52
N ILE A 237 -4.60 18.74 7.32
CA ILE A 237 -5.30 17.47 7.47
C ILE A 237 -4.86 16.82 8.78
N GLY A 238 -5.82 16.58 9.67
CA GLY A 238 -5.60 15.91 10.94
C GLY A 238 -5.12 14.46 10.78
N ASN A 239 -4.53 13.92 11.83
CA ASN A 239 -4.19 12.51 11.92
C ASN A 239 -5.34 11.69 12.55
N SER A 240 -5.10 10.40 12.84
CA SER A 240 -6.10 9.48 13.42
C SER A 240 -6.68 9.94 14.77
N SER A 241 -5.93 10.75 15.53
CA SER A 241 -6.33 11.25 16.86
C SER A 241 -6.97 12.65 16.82
N THR A 242 -6.99 13.30 15.65
CA THR A 242 -7.49 14.67 15.53
C THR A 242 -9.01 14.70 15.57
N PHE A 243 -9.58 15.62 16.34
CA PHE A 243 -11.03 15.85 16.42
C PHE A 243 -11.38 17.34 16.35
N VAL A 244 -12.66 17.63 16.17
CA VAL A 244 -13.21 19.00 16.24
C VAL A 244 -14.09 19.13 17.48
N TYR A 245 -13.87 20.17 18.27
CA TYR A 245 -14.70 20.52 19.43
C TYR A 245 -14.97 22.02 19.42
N ASP A 246 -16.25 22.40 19.42
CA ASP A 246 -16.69 23.81 19.42
C ASP A 246 -16.00 24.68 18.35
N GLY A 247 -15.90 24.15 17.12
CA GLY A 247 -15.24 24.83 16.02
C GLY A 247 -13.71 24.92 16.14
N LEU A 248 -13.09 24.17 17.06
CA LEU A 248 -11.63 24.07 17.21
C LEU A 248 -11.16 22.69 16.77
N MET A 249 -10.20 22.66 15.84
CA MET A 249 -9.50 21.45 15.43
C MET A 249 -8.34 21.17 16.39
N ILE A 250 -8.37 20.01 17.04
CA ILE A 250 -7.46 19.66 18.14
C ILE A 250 -6.82 18.31 17.85
N THR A 251 -5.49 18.28 17.89
CA THR A 251 -4.71 17.03 17.88
C THR A 251 -4.15 16.81 19.28
N PRO A 252 -4.55 15.76 20.01
CA PRO A 252 -4.03 15.50 21.34
C PRO A 252 -2.52 15.26 21.36
N ARG A 253 -1.83 15.81 22.37
CA ARG A 253 -0.43 15.45 22.64
C ARG A 253 -0.26 14.04 23.23
N GLY A 254 -1.35 13.44 23.71
CA GLY A 254 -1.34 12.14 24.40
C GLY A 254 -1.27 12.23 25.93
N TYR A 255 -1.56 13.40 26.52
CA TYR A 255 -1.60 13.57 27.99
C TYR A 255 -2.54 12.60 28.69
N GLU A 256 -3.67 12.24 28.07
CA GLU A 256 -4.64 11.31 28.64
C GLU A 256 -4.07 9.91 28.95
N ARG A 257 -2.95 9.54 28.31
CA ARG A 257 -2.22 8.30 28.63
C ARG A 257 -1.66 8.29 30.05
N LYS A 258 -1.45 9.47 30.66
CA LYS A 258 -0.89 9.64 32.01
C LYS A 258 -1.79 10.41 32.97
N TYR A 259 -2.64 11.28 32.46
CA TYR A 259 -3.37 12.27 33.23
C TYR A 259 -4.88 12.08 33.09
N LYS A 260 -5.61 12.25 34.19
CA LYS A 260 -7.07 12.45 34.15
C LYS A 260 -7.33 13.95 34.07
N LEU A 261 -7.59 14.46 32.87
CA LEU A 261 -7.69 15.91 32.61
C LEU A 261 -8.76 16.61 33.46
N ALA A 262 -9.85 15.91 33.80
CA ALA A 262 -10.93 16.45 34.64
C ALA A 262 -10.71 16.31 36.16
N SER A 263 -9.58 15.75 36.61
CA SER A 263 -9.33 15.49 38.04
C SER A 263 -8.25 16.40 38.62
N ALA A 264 -8.54 17.04 39.75
CA ALA A 264 -7.53 17.80 40.50
C ALA A 264 -6.44 16.87 41.09
N VAL A 265 -6.82 15.65 41.46
CA VAL A 265 -5.89 14.64 41.97
C VAL A 265 -5.53 13.67 40.85
N GLN A 266 -4.25 13.59 40.53
CA GLN A 266 -3.73 12.72 39.47
C GLN A 266 -3.42 11.33 40.04
N PRO A 267 -3.63 10.25 39.26
CA PRO A 267 -3.47 8.87 39.74
C PRO A 267 -2.03 8.55 40.15
N LEU A 268 -1.05 9.21 39.54
CA LEU A 268 0.38 9.04 39.84
C LEU A 268 0.96 10.32 40.44
N LYS A 269 1.74 10.18 41.52
CA LYS A 269 2.55 11.27 42.07
C LYS A 269 3.65 11.66 41.08
N PRO A 270 4.19 12.90 41.11
CA PRO A 270 5.19 13.35 40.14
C PRO A 270 6.38 12.40 39.94
N HIS A 271 6.92 11.84 41.03
CA HIS A 271 8.05 10.90 40.97
C HIS A 271 7.69 9.51 40.41
N GLU A 272 6.40 9.16 40.34
CA GLU A 272 5.91 7.88 39.81
C GLU A 272 5.64 7.95 38.30
N ARG A 273 5.44 9.16 37.75
CA ARG A 273 5.07 9.38 36.34
C ARG A 273 6.19 9.11 35.33
N LEU A 274 7.42 9.11 35.80
CA LEU A 274 8.64 8.87 35.00
C LEU A 274 9.17 7.44 35.16
N ARG A 275 8.47 6.61 35.94
CA ARG A 275 8.84 5.19 36.06
C ARG A 275 8.47 4.47 34.76
N PRO A 276 9.26 3.47 34.33
CA PRO A 276 8.99 2.75 33.09
C PRO A 276 7.57 2.17 33.03
N GLU A 277 7.02 1.68 34.14
CA GLU A 277 5.67 1.08 34.18
C GLU A 277 4.56 2.09 33.85
N ALA A 278 4.81 3.39 34.07
CA ALA A 278 3.90 4.48 33.74
C ALA A 278 4.08 5.02 32.29
N GLU A 279 5.03 4.47 31.54
CA GLU A 279 5.34 4.81 30.15
C GLU A 279 5.56 3.56 29.27
N PRO A 280 4.63 2.60 29.20
CA PRO A 280 4.83 1.37 28.44
C PRO A 280 5.13 1.59 26.94
N TRP A 281 4.79 2.77 26.41
CA TRP A 281 5.10 3.20 25.04
C TRP A 281 6.50 3.81 24.87
N SER A 282 7.27 4.04 25.93
CA SER A 282 8.62 4.61 25.83
C SER A 282 9.60 3.58 25.31
N LEU A 283 10.66 4.02 24.64
CA LEU A 283 11.67 3.12 24.06
C LEU A 283 12.31 2.18 25.10
N ALA A 284 12.39 2.59 26.37
CA ALA A 284 12.92 1.76 27.45
C ALA A 284 12.06 0.50 27.70
N ASN A 285 10.74 0.62 27.58
CA ASN A 285 9.80 -0.50 27.69
C ASN A 285 9.48 -1.15 26.35
N VAL A 286 9.59 -0.40 25.25
CA VAL A 286 9.51 -0.97 23.92
C VAL A 286 10.73 -1.83 23.66
N ARG A 287 11.89 -1.61 24.28
CA ARG A 287 13.01 -2.58 24.20
C ARG A 287 12.68 -3.89 24.87
N THR A 288 12.04 -3.91 26.05
CA THR A 288 11.63 -5.19 26.67
C THR A 288 10.49 -5.84 25.90
N ILE A 289 9.52 -5.07 25.38
CA ILE A 289 8.46 -5.60 24.51
C ILE A 289 9.00 -6.01 23.14
N ALA A 290 10.01 -5.32 22.60
CA ALA A 290 10.66 -5.64 21.34
C ALA A 290 11.69 -6.75 21.51
N GLU A 291 12.27 -6.96 22.67
CA GLU A 291 13.10 -8.12 23.04
C GLU A 291 12.21 -9.33 23.32
N GLU A 292 11.05 -9.16 23.97
CA GLU A 292 10.04 -10.22 24.13
C GLU A 292 9.32 -10.51 22.81
N ALA A 293 9.08 -9.50 21.96
CA ALA A 293 8.56 -9.69 20.62
C ALA A 293 9.64 -10.22 19.70
N TYR A 294 10.91 -9.82 19.82
CA TYR A 294 12.04 -10.44 19.14
C TYR A 294 12.31 -11.84 19.71
N GLU A 295 12.00 -12.18 20.95
CA GLU A 295 12.06 -13.55 21.46
C GLU A 295 10.83 -14.36 21.05
N LYS A 296 9.67 -13.72 20.81
CA LYS A 296 8.49 -14.37 20.22
C LYS A 296 8.56 -14.50 18.70
N VAL A 297 9.30 -13.60 18.04
CA VAL A 297 9.53 -13.53 16.57
C VAL A 297 10.83 -14.25 16.18
N SER A 298 11.82 -14.29 17.08
CA SER A 298 13.11 -15.01 16.96
C SER A 298 13.21 -16.24 17.87
N ALA A 299 12.16 -16.57 18.64
CA ALA A 299 11.79 -17.98 18.72
C ALA A 299 11.67 -18.43 17.26
N PRO A 300 12.37 -19.48 16.85
CA PRO A 300 12.44 -19.85 15.45
C PRO A 300 11.01 -19.94 14.92
N LYS A 301 10.60 -18.94 14.12
CA LYS A 301 9.39 -19.08 13.31
C LYS A 301 9.67 -20.29 12.46
N GLN A 302 8.86 -21.32 12.67
CA GLN A 302 9.04 -22.58 12.00
C GLN A 302 8.94 -22.27 10.51
N ILE A 303 10.08 -22.24 9.82
CA ILE A 303 10.11 -22.08 8.37
C ILE A 303 9.44 -23.35 7.87
N GLU A 304 8.19 -23.20 7.44
CA GLU A 304 7.41 -24.33 6.95
C GLU A 304 7.70 -24.48 5.47
N ARG A 305 8.03 -25.71 5.10
CA ARG A 305 8.08 -26.11 3.70
C ARG A 305 6.65 -26.27 3.21
N LEU A 306 6.18 -25.26 2.49
CA LEU A 306 4.85 -25.25 1.87
C LEU A 306 4.90 -26.01 0.54
N GLU A 307 4.08 -27.04 0.41
CA GLU A 307 3.89 -27.80 -0.83
C GLU A 307 2.41 -27.84 -1.25
N ILE A 308 2.08 -27.10 -2.30
CA ILE A 308 0.71 -26.93 -2.78
C ILE A 308 0.61 -27.17 -4.29
N ALA A 309 -0.55 -27.64 -4.73
CA ALA A 309 -0.92 -27.76 -6.12
C ALA A 309 -1.72 -26.52 -6.53
N ILE A 310 -1.36 -25.91 -7.64
CA ILE A 310 -2.11 -24.81 -8.24
C ILE A 310 -2.51 -25.12 -9.69
N SER A 311 -3.68 -24.63 -10.09
CA SER A 311 -4.19 -24.78 -11.46
C SER A 311 -5.08 -23.58 -11.86
N PRO A 312 -5.10 -23.16 -13.14
CA PRO A 312 -6.05 -22.14 -13.64
C PRO A 312 -7.52 -22.58 -13.57
N GLY A 313 -7.78 -23.86 -13.31
CA GLY A 313 -9.11 -24.42 -13.09
C GLY A 313 -9.11 -25.94 -13.15
N VAL A 314 -10.28 -26.54 -13.02
CA VAL A 314 -10.47 -28.00 -13.07
C VAL A 314 -10.62 -28.51 -14.50
N THR A 315 -11.29 -27.71 -15.33
CA THR A 315 -11.59 -27.93 -16.75
C THR A 315 -10.95 -26.85 -17.63
N ASN A 316 -10.16 -25.94 -17.03
CA ASN A 316 -9.42 -24.90 -17.72
C ASN A 316 -7.93 -25.19 -17.61
N LYS A 317 -7.22 -25.16 -18.75
CA LYS A 317 -5.78 -25.42 -18.87
C LYS A 317 -4.94 -24.18 -19.17
N THR A 318 -5.57 -23.05 -19.45
CA THR A 318 -4.84 -21.86 -19.85
C THR A 318 -4.54 -20.98 -18.65
N LEU A 319 -3.25 -20.82 -18.35
CA LEU A 319 -2.77 -19.77 -17.47
C LEU A 319 -2.70 -18.46 -18.25
N THR A 320 -3.34 -17.43 -17.73
CA THR A 320 -3.20 -16.07 -18.26
C THR A 320 -1.81 -15.52 -17.97
N THR A 321 -1.34 -14.57 -18.77
CA THR A 321 -0.07 -13.87 -18.51
C THR A 321 -0.06 -13.21 -17.13
N LYS A 322 -1.19 -12.66 -16.69
CA LYS A 322 -1.33 -12.08 -15.34
C LYS A 322 -1.10 -13.14 -14.26
N GLN A 323 -1.77 -14.30 -14.36
CA GLN A 323 -1.56 -15.41 -13.42
C GLN A 323 -0.10 -15.86 -13.37
N MET A 324 0.58 -15.94 -14.52
CA MET A 324 2.01 -16.31 -14.56
C MET A 324 2.89 -15.29 -13.82
N ILE A 325 2.63 -13.99 -13.98
CA ILE A 325 3.35 -12.93 -13.25
C ILE A 325 3.08 -13.01 -11.75
N ASP A 326 1.82 -13.21 -11.36
CA ASP A 326 1.42 -13.32 -9.96
C ASP A 326 2.06 -14.54 -9.30
N ILE A 327 2.04 -15.71 -9.96
CA ILE A 327 2.72 -16.92 -9.48
C ILE A 327 4.22 -16.65 -9.29
N ALA A 328 4.89 -16.06 -10.27
CA ALA A 328 6.33 -15.77 -10.17
C ALA A 328 6.66 -14.83 -9.01
N ARG A 329 5.83 -13.79 -8.81
CA ARG A 329 5.99 -12.83 -7.70
C ARG A 329 5.76 -13.48 -6.34
N ILE A 330 4.73 -14.31 -6.21
CA ILE A 330 4.34 -14.97 -4.95
C ILE A 330 5.35 -16.06 -4.57
N VAL A 331 5.80 -16.86 -5.54
CA VAL A 331 6.75 -17.96 -5.31
C VAL A 331 8.17 -17.45 -5.08
N GLY A 332 8.52 -16.32 -5.70
CA GLY A 332 9.84 -15.70 -5.58
C GLY A 332 10.97 -16.55 -6.18
N GLU A 333 12.20 -16.08 -6.03
CA GLU A 333 13.38 -16.66 -6.70
C GLU A 333 13.86 -17.99 -6.09
N LYS A 334 13.51 -18.26 -4.83
CA LYS A 334 13.94 -19.46 -4.09
C LYS A 334 12.93 -20.61 -4.15
N GLY A 335 11.68 -20.31 -4.49
CA GLY A 335 10.65 -21.33 -4.65
C GLY A 335 10.78 -22.07 -5.98
N THR A 336 10.14 -23.23 -6.08
CA THR A 336 10.12 -24.05 -7.30
C THR A 336 8.70 -24.25 -7.79
N ILE A 337 8.55 -24.27 -9.11
CA ILE A 337 7.28 -24.54 -9.80
C ILE A 337 7.53 -25.74 -10.72
N THR A 338 6.89 -26.86 -10.42
CA THR A 338 7.04 -28.12 -11.18
C THR A 338 5.75 -28.44 -11.90
N TYR A 339 5.80 -28.61 -13.23
CA TYR A 339 4.66 -29.14 -13.99
C TYR A 339 4.57 -30.66 -13.77
N THR A 340 3.40 -31.14 -13.32
CA THR A 340 3.24 -32.54 -12.89
C THR A 340 2.62 -33.43 -13.99
N PRO A 341 2.82 -34.77 -13.94
CA PRO A 341 2.12 -35.71 -14.82
C PRO A 341 0.61 -35.69 -14.70
N ASP A 342 0.09 -35.15 -13.59
CA ASP A 342 -1.33 -35.01 -13.29
C ASP A 342 -1.88 -33.62 -13.71
N HIS A 343 -1.11 -32.86 -14.50
CA HIS A 343 -1.48 -31.63 -15.21
C HIS A 343 -1.81 -30.42 -14.33
N TYR A 344 -1.21 -30.33 -13.14
CA TYR A 344 -1.21 -29.14 -12.31
C TYR A 344 0.22 -28.62 -12.09
N LEU A 345 0.36 -27.40 -11.57
CA LEU A 345 1.66 -26.87 -11.15
C LEU A 345 1.84 -27.14 -9.66
N LYS A 346 2.87 -27.91 -9.30
CA LYS A 346 3.28 -28.07 -7.90
C LYS A 346 4.22 -26.92 -7.52
N VAL A 347 3.82 -26.15 -6.52
CA VAL A 347 4.64 -25.10 -5.92
C VAL A 347 5.28 -25.67 -4.66
N THR A 348 6.58 -25.44 -4.51
CA THR A 348 7.32 -25.78 -3.28
C THR A 348 8.19 -24.59 -2.88
N MET A 349 7.97 -24.09 -1.66
CA MET A 349 8.73 -22.96 -1.12
C MET A 349 8.88 -23.05 0.39
N GLU A 350 9.87 -22.35 0.91
CA GLU A 350 10.02 -22.10 2.34
C GLU A 350 9.38 -20.76 2.66
N THR A 351 8.41 -20.74 3.58
CA THR A 351 7.70 -19.52 3.95
C THR A 351 7.38 -19.49 5.44
N GLU A 352 7.37 -18.29 6.00
CA GLU A 352 6.93 -18.02 7.37
C GLU A 352 5.42 -17.71 7.43
N ARG A 353 4.75 -17.62 6.27
CA ARG A 353 3.35 -17.16 6.14
C ARG A 353 2.59 -18.01 5.11
N PRO A 354 2.38 -19.32 5.35
CA PRO A 354 1.76 -20.21 4.38
C PRO A 354 0.32 -19.81 4.03
N ASP A 355 -0.46 -19.36 5.00
CA ASP A 355 -1.86 -18.94 4.78
C ASP A 355 -1.97 -17.71 3.87
N GLU A 356 -1.04 -16.76 3.99
CA GLU A 356 -1.01 -15.57 3.12
C GLU A 356 -0.69 -15.95 1.67
N VAL A 357 0.26 -16.87 1.47
CA VAL A 357 0.61 -17.38 0.14
C VAL A 357 -0.59 -18.05 -0.52
N VAL A 358 -1.33 -18.89 0.21
CA VAL A 358 -2.54 -19.55 -0.31
C VAL A 358 -3.60 -18.51 -0.70
N ARG A 359 -3.83 -17.50 0.14
CA ARG A 359 -4.79 -16.42 -0.14
C ARG A 359 -4.42 -15.63 -1.40
N GLU A 360 -3.16 -15.24 -1.55
CA GLU A 360 -2.71 -14.48 -2.72
C GLU A 360 -2.86 -15.27 -4.03
N LEU A 361 -2.63 -16.59 -4.00
CA LEU A 361 -2.83 -17.46 -5.16
C LEU A 361 -4.32 -17.59 -5.52
N LEU A 362 -5.21 -17.69 -4.53
CA LEU A 362 -6.66 -17.69 -4.74
C LEU A 362 -7.14 -16.36 -5.35
N GLU A 363 -6.65 -15.23 -4.84
CA GLU A 363 -6.94 -13.88 -5.37
C GLU A 363 -6.42 -13.68 -6.80
N ALA A 364 -5.35 -14.37 -7.18
CA ALA A 364 -4.87 -14.43 -8.56
C ALA A 364 -5.79 -15.25 -9.49
N GLY A 365 -6.88 -15.84 -8.96
CA GLY A 365 -7.84 -16.64 -9.71
C GLY A 365 -7.33 -18.05 -10.00
N LEU A 366 -6.45 -18.58 -9.14
CA LEU A 366 -5.98 -19.96 -9.22
C LEU A 366 -6.75 -20.83 -8.23
N THR A 367 -6.94 -22.09 -8.57
CA THR A 367 -7.31 -23.11 -7.58
C THR A 367 -6.06 -23.49 -6.79
N VAL A 368 -6.22 -23.69 -5.48
CA VAL A 368 -5.13 -24.10 -4.58
C VAL A 368 -5.59 -25.33 -3.81
N ALA A 369 -4.78 -26.39 -3.82
CA ALA A 369 -5.04 -27.60 -3.08
C ALA A 369 -3.77 -28.09 -2.36
N PRO A 370 -3.90 -28.75 -1.19
CA PRO A 370 -2.79 -29.44 -0.57
C PRO A 370 -2.23 -30.55 -1.47
N THR A 371 -0.98 -30.95 -1.23
CA THR A 371 -0.35 -32.10 -1.91
C THR A 371 -0.16 -33.27 -0.94
N GLY A 372 -0.03 -34.50 -1.45
CA GLY A 372 0.21 -35.69 -0.63
C GLY A 372 -0.97 -36.67 -0.64
N ASN A 373 -1.35 -37.19 0.53
CA ASN A 373 -2.42 -38.17 0.66
C ASN A 373 -3.80 -37.50 0.63
N VAL A 374 -4.14 -36.91 -0.52
CA VAL A 374 -5.38 -36.15 -0.72
C VAL A 374 -6.14 -36.63 -1.94
N PHE A 375 -7.39 -36.18 -2.07
CA PHE A 375 -8.17 -36.34 -3.29
C PHE A 375 -7.64 -35.41 -4.39
N VAL A 376 -7.27 -36.02 -5.52
CA VAL A 376 -6.78 -35.32 -6.72
C VAL A 376 -7.71 -35.66 -7.87
N MET A 377 -8.09 -34.66 -8.65
CA MET A 377 -8.98 -34.86 -9.79
C MET A 377 -8.36 -34.32 -11.07
N LYS A 378 -8.49 -35.10 -12.13
CA LYS A 378 -8.04 -34.78 -13.48
C LYS A 378 -9.23 -34.87 -14.43
N ALA A 379 -9.62 -33.76 -15.06
CA ALA A 379 -10.79 -33.69 -15.94
C ALA A 379 -10.43 -33.29 -17.38
N CYS A 380 -11.28 -33.67 -18.35
CA CYS A 380 -11.14 -33.22 -19.74
C CYS A 380 -11.04 -31.70 -19.85
N ASP A 381 -10.07 -31.26 -20.65
CA ASP A 381 -9.64 -29.86 -20.81
C ASP A 381 -8.82 -29.65 -22.13
N PHE A 382 -8.74 -30.66 -23.02
CA PHE A 382 -7.82 -30.68 -24.18
C PHE A 382 -8.50 -30.49 -25.54
N CYS A 383 -9.82 -30.71 -25.66
CA CYS A 383 -10.50 -30.58 -26.95
C CYS A 383 -11.82 -29.81 -26.83
N ASP A 384 -12.19 -29.10 -27.89
CA ASP A 384 -13.50 -28.44 -28.02
C ASP A 384 -14.67 -29.45 -28.11
N GLY A 385 -14.35 -30.76 -28.14
CA GLY A 385 -15.28 -31.88 -28.10
C GLY A 385 -15.72 -32.30 -26.69
N GLU A 386 -15.41 -31.52 -25.66
CA GLU A 386 -16.04 -31.67 -24.35
C GLU A 386 -17.55 -31.50 -24.45
N LYS A 387 -18.31 -32.47 -23.92
CA LYS A 387 -19.74 -32.26 -23.75
C LYS A 387 -19.93 -31.27 -22.62
N LYS A 388 -20.40 -30.06 -22.94
CA LYS A 388 -20.75 -29.01 -21.96
C LYS A 388 -21.61 -29.54 -20.81
N ASP A 389 -22.43 -30.55 -21.08
CA ASP A 389 -23.29 -31.20 -20.10
C ASP A 389 -22.52 -31.87 -18.94
N ALA A 390 -21.27 -32.30 -19.14
CA ALA A 390 -20.49 -33.01 -18.12
C ALA A 390 -19.64 -32.07 -17.24
N ILE A 391 -19.30 -30.88 -17.73
CA ILE A 391 -18.40 -29.92 -17.06
C ILE A 391 -18.90 -29.51 -15.65
N PRO A 392 -20.19 -29.14 -15.45
CA PRO A 392 -20.67 -28.72 -14.13
C PRO A 392 -20.49 -29.79 -13.05
N TYR A 393 -20.59 -31.07 -13.44
CA TYR A 393 -20.42 -32.19 -12.51
C TYR A 393 -18.95 -32.38 -12.11
N ALA A 394 -18.02 -32.19 -13.03
CA ALA A 394 -16.59 -32.19 -12.71
C ALA A 394 -16.26 -31.05 -11.72
N GLU A 395 -16.72 -29.83 -11.99
CA GLU A 395 -16.51 -28.69 -11.10
C GLU A 395 -17.14 -28.92 -9.72
N GLN A 396 -18.34 -29.50 -9.67
CA GLN A 396 -19.02 -29.82 -8.41
C GLN A 396 -18.28 -30.89 -7.61
N LEU A 397 -17.79 -31.96 -8.25
CA LEU A 397 -16.96 -32.98 -7.60
C LEU A 397 -15.68 -32.37 -7.01
N TYR A 398 -15.00 -31.52 -7.77
CA TYR A 398 -13.79 -30.86 -7.28
C TYR A 398 -14.09 -29.90 -6.13
N LYS A 399 -15.17 -29.12 -6.22
CA LYS A 399 -15.57 -28.22 -5.14
C LYS A 399 -15.89 -28.96 -3.84
N GLN A 400 -16.43 -30.18 -3.94
CA GLN A 400 -16.82 -30.97 -2.78
C GLN A 400 -15.67 -31.79 -2.18
N PHE A 401 -14.76 -32.30 -3.01
CA PHE A 401 -13.74 -33.27 -2.57
C PHE A 401 -12.30 -32.82 -2.81
N GLY A 402 -12.05 -31.80 -3.63
CA GLY A 402 -10.72 -31.31 -3.99
C GLY A 402 -9.84 -31.09 -2.76
N GLY A 403 -8.68 -31.76 -2.70
CA GLY A 403 -7.74 -31.61 -1.59
C GLY A 403 -8.16 -32.26 -0.27
N MET A 404 -9.25 -33.03 -0.23
CA MET A 404 -9.67 -33.75 0.96
C MET A 404 -8.61 -34.77 1.38
N GLU A 405 -8.19 -34.74 2.64
CA GLU A 405 -7.26 -35.72 3.20
C GLU A 405 -7.87 -37.12 3.28
N LEU A 406 -7.08 -38.10 2.83
CA LEU A 406 -7.46 -39.51 2.68
C LEU A 406 -6.32 -40.43 3.12
N PRO A 407 -6.56 -41.74 3.36
CA PRO A 407 -5.52 -42.66 3.81
C PRO A 407 -4.31 -42.76 2.87
N LYS A 408 -4.54 -42.60 1.56
CA LYS A 408 -3.53 -42.44 0.50
C LYS A 408 -4.11 -41.53 -0.58
N GLU A 409 -3.23 -40.94 -1.40
CA GLU A 409 -3.63 -40.17 -2.58
C GLU A 409 -4.67 -40.95 -3.40
N LEU A 410 -5.84 -40.35 -3.61
CA LEU A 410 -6.96 -40.93 -4.34
C LEU A 410 -7.17 -40.11 -5.62
N ARG A 411 -6.96 -40.76 -6.77
CA ARG A 411 -7.06 -40.09 -8.06
C ARG A 411 -8.40 -40.36 -8.71
N LEU A 412 -9.09 -39.27 -9.08
CA LEU A 412 -10.29 -39.35 -9.90
C LEU A 412 -10.01 -38.82 -11.30
N GLY A 413 -10.20 -39.67 -12.29
CA GLY A 413 -10.20 -39.27 -13.70
C GLY A 413 -11.62 -39.00 -14.17
N PHE A 414 -11.84 -37.84 -14.78
CA PHE A 414 -13.13 -37.44 -15.32
C PHE A 414 -13.05 -37.21 -16.82
N ASN A 415 -13.75 -38.04 -17.59
CA ASN A 415 -13.84 -37.93 -19.03
C ASN A 415 -15.22 -37.43 -19.47
N GLY A 416 -15.26 -36.28 -20.14
CA GLY A 416 -16.50 -35.66 -20.64
C GLY A 416 -17.09 -36.32 -21.90
N CYS A 417 -16.48 -37.38 -22.42
CA CYS A 417 -16.99 -38.13 -23.57
C CYS A 417 -16.51 -39.59 -23.57
N GLY A 418 -17.18 -40.43 -24.35
CA GLY A 418 -16.89 -41.86 -24.45
C GLY A 418 -15.54 -42.23 -25.08
N MET A 419 -14.79 -41.27 -25.62
CA MET A 419 -13.43 -41.52 -26.14
C MET A 419 -12.41 -41.76 -25.03
N ALA A 420 -12.72 -41.32 -23.80
CA ALA A 420 -11.88 -41.54 -22.63
C ALA A 420 -10.39 -41.15 -22.79
N CYS A 421 -10.06 -40.17 -23.66
CA CYS A 421 -8.69 -39.79 -24.03
C CYS A 421 -7.80 -39.34 -22.85
N TYR A 422 -8.41 -39.07 -21.70
CA TYR A 422 -7.72 -38.60 -20.50
C TYR A 422 -7.30 -39.74 -19.57
N GLY A 423 -7.69 -40.98 -19.92
CA GLY A 423 -7.33 -42.19 -19.22
C GLY A 423 -8.11 -42.43 -17.94
N ALA A 424 -9.33 -41.86 -17.78
CA ALA A 424 -10.11 -42.01 -16.54
C ALA A 424 -10.26 -43.46 -16.08
N VAL A 425 -10.39 -44.40 -17.03
CA VAL A 425 -10.52 -45.85 -16.74
C VAL A 425 -9.29 -46.46 -16.05
N HIS A 426 -8.15 -45.76 -16.00
CA HIS A 426 -6.93 -46.21 -15.34
C HIS A 426 -6.71 -45.59 -13.96
N GLU A 427 -7.51 -44.62 -13.57
CA GLU A 427 -7.42 -43.96 -12.27
C GLU A 427 -8.09 -44.77 -11.15
N ASP A 428 -7.83 -44.42 -9.90
CA ASP A 428 -8.44 -45.10 -8.75
C ASP A 428 -9.99 -45.04 -8.81
N ILE A 429 -10.52 -43.90 -9.25
CA ILE A 429 -11.93 -43.70 -9.64
C ILE A 429 -11.98 -43.13 -11.05
N GLY A 430 -12.57 -43.84 -11.99
CA GLY A 430 -12.76 -43.40 -13.37
C GLY A 430 -14.22 -43.05 -13.65
N ILE A 431 -14.46 -41.88 -14.21
CA ILE A 431 -15.78 -41.44 -14.67
C ILE A 431 -15.71 -41.18 -16.17
N VAL A 432 -16.63 -41.78 -16.93
CA VAL A 432 -16.74 -41.57 -18.38
C VAL A 432 -18.16 -41.16 -18.73
N TYR A 433 -18.35 -39.98 -19.31
CA TYR A 433 -19.65 -39.49 -19.74
C TYR A 433 -19.99 -39.99 -21.15
N ARG A 434 -21.09 -40.72 -21.30
CA ARG A 434 -21.56 -41.27 -22.57
C ARG A 434 -23.08 -41.38 -22.58
N LYS A 435 -23.71 -41.14 -23.74
CA LYS A 435 -25.17 -41.26 -23.93
C LYS A 435 -26.05 -40.52 -22.87
N GLY A 436 -25.56 -39.42 -22.29
CA GLY A 436 -26.33 -38.64 -21.30
C GLY A 436 -26.16 -39.10 -19.85
N ALA A 437 -25.29 -40.07 -19.59
CA ALA A 437 -25.08 -40.67 -18.28
C ALA A 437 -23.59 -40.98 -18.03
N PHE A 438 -23.26 -41.43 -16.82
CA PHE A 438 -21.89 -41.68 -16.38
C PHE A 438 -21.62 -43.17 -16.16
N ASP A 439 -20.53 -43.65 -16.76
CA ASP A 439 -19.97 -44.97 -16.49
C ASP A 439 -18.89 -44.84 -15.42
N LEU A 440 -18.88 -45.74 -14.43
CA LEU A 440 -18.03 -45.69 -13.24
C LEU A 440 -17.07 -46.88 -13.20
N PHE A 441 -15.79 -46.57 -13.07
CA PHE A 441 -14.69 -47.52 -12.94
C PHE A 441 -14.01 -47.37 -11.58
N LEU A 442 -13.69 -48.47 -10.91
CA LEU A 442 -13.03 -48.45 -9.60
C LEU A 442 -11.78 -49.32 -9.56
N GLY A 443 -10.78 -48.84 -8.82
CA GLY A 443 -9.58 -49.60 -8.50
C GLY A 443 -8.54 -49.64 -9.62
N GLY A 444 -8.48 -48.64 -10.49
CA GLY A 444 -7.42 -48.54 -11.49
C GLY A 444 -6.04 -48.31 -10.87
N LYS A 445 -5.01 -48.69 -11.63
CA LYS A 445 -3.62 -48.47 -11.25
C LYS A 445 -2.82 -48.03 -12.47
N THR A 446 -2.40 -46.76 -12.45
CA THR A 446 -1.74 -46.08 -13.57
C THR A 446 -0.26 -46.44 -13.76
N VAL A 447 0.44 -46.88 -12.71
CA VAL A 447 1.91 -47.04 -12.73
C VAL A 447 2.39 -48.35 -12.11
N GLY A 448 3.55 -48.83 -12.58
CA GLY A 448 4.26 -50.02 -12.11
C GLY A 448 4.01 -51.28 -12.94
N ARG A 449 4.80 -52.35 -12.70
CA ARG A 449 4.76 -53.61 -13.49
C ARG A 449 3.38 -54.28 -13.52
N ASN A 450 2.57 -54.07 -12.48
CA ASN A 450 1.21 -54.61 -12.37
C ASN A 450 0.19 -53.47 -12.50
N ALA A 451 0.37 -52.55 -13.45
CA ALA A 451 -0.62 -51.54 -13.79
C ALA A 451 -1.82 -52.22 -14.48
N HIS A 452 -3.04 -51.73 -14.21
CA HIS A 452 -4.27 -52.28 -14.77
C HIS A 452 -5.37 -51.22 -14.80
N PRO A 453 -6.36 -51.34 -15.70
CA PRO A 453 -7.56 -50.51 -15.66
C PRO A 453 -8.39 -50.82 -14.41
N GLY A 454 -9.24 -49.87 -14.02
CA GLY A 454 -10.28 -50.07 -13.03
C GLY A 454 -11.37 -51.00 -13.56
N GLN A 455 -12.05 -51.66 -12.63
CA GLN A 455 -13.22 -52.49 -12.92
C GLN A 455 -14.41 -51.58 -13.23
N LEU A 456 -15.12 -51.83 -14.33
CA LEU A 456 -16.42 -51.22 -14.58
C LEU A 456 -17.44 -51.78 -13.57
N VAL A 457 -17.94 -50.91 -12.69
CA VAL A 457 -18.86 -51.27 -11.61
C VAL A 457 -20.28 -50.79 -11.83
N ALA A 458 -20.46 -49.77 -12.68
CA ALA A 458 -21.78 -49.27 -13.08
C ALA A 458 -21.71 -48.61 -14.45
N GLU A 459 -22.76 -48.81 -15.25
CA GLU A 459 -23.00 -48.06 -16.48
C GLU A 459 -24.27 -47.22 -16.33
N GLY A 460 -24.32 -46.06 -16.99
CA GLY A 460 -25.55 -45.28 -17.09
C GLY A 460 -26.01 -44.59 -15.79
N ILE A 461 -25.10 -44.23 -14.89
CA ILE A 461 -25.43 -43.45 -13.68
C ILE A 461 -26.03 -42.12 -14.10
N HIS A 462 -27.24 -41.82 -13.59
CA HIS A 462 -27.91 -40.55 -13.86
C HIS A 462 -27.10 -39.38 -13.28
N PRO A 463 -26.97 -38.24 -13.99
CA PRO A 463 -26.16 -37.11 -13.52
C PRO A 463 -26.44 -36.65 -12.08
N ASP A 464 -27.72 -36.64 -11.67
CA ASP A 464 -28.13 -36.26 -10.31
C ASP A 464 -27.62 -37.21 -9.21
N GLN A 465 -27.31 -38.46 -9.56
CA GLN A 465 -26.86 -39.49 -8.61
C GLN A 465 -25.34 -39.60 -8.54
N LEU A 466 -24.61 -38.97 -9.49
CA LEU A 466 -23.16 -39.11 -9.59
C LEU A 466 -22.47 -38.66 -8.30
N ILE A 467 -22.78 -37.44 -7.85
CA ILE A 467 -22.12 -36.81 -6.71
C ILE A 467 -22.32 -37.63 -5.43
N GLU A 468 -23.54 -38.10 -5.18
CA GLU A 468 -23.87 -38.91 -4.01
C GLU A 468 -23.16 -40.28 -4.06
N THR A 469 -23.09 -40.88 -5.24
CA THR A 469 -22.40 -42.16 -5.45
C THR A 469 -20.91 -42.03 -5.14
N ILE A 470 -20.25 -40.99 -5.67
CA ILE A 470 -18.84 -40.73 -5.40
C ILE A 470 -18.62 -40.37 -3.92
N ALA A 471 -19.51 -39.59 -3.31
CA ALA A 471 -19.45 -39.24 -1.89
C ALA A 471 -19.43 -40.49 -1.00
N ARG A 472 -20.26 -41.48 -1.32
CA ARG A 472 -20.35 -42.74 -0.57
C ARG A 472 -19.04 -43.53 -0.64
N ILE A 473 -18.46 -43.63 -1.82
CA ILE A 473 -17.18 -44.33 -2.06
C ILE A 473 -16.04 -43.64 -1.29
N ILE A 474 -15.92 -42.32 -1.43
CA ILE A 474 -14.86 -41.55 -0.77
C ILE A 474 -15.01 -41.61 0.75
N ARG A 475 -16.24 -41.48 1.27
CA ARG A 475 -16.51 -41.58 2.71
C ARG A 475 -16.09 -42.93 3.27
N GLN A 476 -16.51 -44.02 2.62
CA GLN A 476 -16.13 -45.37 3.07
C GLN A 476 -14.61 -45.58 3.02
N TYR A 477 -13.95 -45.11 1.97
CA TYR A 477 -12.48 -45.19 1.89
C TYR A 477 -11.80 -44.38 2.98
N LYS A 478 -12.31 -43.19 3.28
CA LYS A 478 -11.78 -42.33 4.35
C LYS A 478 -11.92 -42.96 5.74
N GLU A 479 -13.06 -43.60 6.02
CA GLU A 479 -13.38 -44.15 7.33
C GLU A 479 -12.74 -45.54 7.56
N GLU A 480 -12.62 -46.36 6.52
CA GLU A 480 -12.26 -47.77 6.66
C GLU A 480 -10.91 -48.15 6.00
N GLY A 481 -10.29 -47.22 5.29
CA GLY A 481 -8.98 -47.41 4.66
C GLY A 481 -7.84 -47.37 5.67
N TYR A 482 -6.85 -48.25 5.50
CA TYR A 482 -5.66 -48.20 6.34
C TYR A 482 -4.69 -47.10 5.89
N ALA A 483 -3.90 -46.58 6.82
CA ALA A 483 -2.89 -45.57 6.50
C ALA A 483 -1.94 -46.06 5.39
N ASN A 484 -1.74 -45.22 4.37
CA ASN A 484 -0.96 -45.52 3.16
C ASN A 484 -1.49 -46.67 2.26
N GLU A 485 -2.71 -47.15 2.49
CA GLU A 485 -3.35 -48.15 1.62
C GLU A 485 -3.88 -47.50 0.33
N ARG A 486 -3.42 -47.94 -0.85
CA ARG A 486 -3.97 -47.48 -2.14
C ARG A 486 -5.39 -48.00 -2.36
N PHE A 487 -6.22 -47.20 -3.02
CA PHE A 487 -7.64 -47.49 -3.21
C PHE A 487 -7.92 -48.84 -3.89
N HIS A 488 -7.15 -49.24 -4.91
CA HIS A 488 -7.33 -50.57 -5.53
C HIS A 488 -7.18 -51.74 -4.53
N LYS A 489 -6.23 -51.64 -3.58
CA LYS A 489 -6.06 -52.65 -2.52
C LYS A 489 -7.19 -52.61 -1.51
N PHE A 490 -7.66 -51.41 -1.18
CA PHE A 490 -8.81 -51.23 -0.31
C PHE A 490 -10.06 -51.88 -0.91
N PHE A 491 -10.33 -51.63 -2.20
CA PHE A 491 -11.46 -52.22 -2.92
C PHE A 491 -11.36 -53.76 -2.97
N GLU A 492 -10.18 -54.29 -3.29
CA GLU A 492 -9.92 -55.73 -3.27
C GLU A 492 -10.11 -56.37 -1.89
N ARG A 493 -9.71 -55.67 -0.81
CA ARG A 493 -9.79 -56.15 0.57
C ARG A 493 -11.22 -56.11 1.10
N LYS A 494 -11.92 -55.00 0.88
CA LYS A 494 -13.29 -54.79 1.41
C LYS A 494 -14.34 -55.60 0.69
N LYS A 495 -14.05 -56.04 -0.55
CA LYS A 495 -14.98 -56.77 -1.43
C LYS A 495 -16.21 -55.98 -1.86
N GLU A 496 -16.69 -55.04 -1.06
CA GLU A 496 -17.78 -54.13 -1.39
C GLU A 496 -17.44 -52.70 -0.98
N VAL A 497 -17.53 -51.75 -1.92
CA VAL A 497 -17.28 -50.32 -1.69
C VAL A 497 -18.36 -49.50 -2.37
N GLY A 498 -19.03 -48.61 -1.63
CA GLY A 498 -20.10 -47.76 -2.16
C GLY A 498 -21.34 -48.52 -2.64
N GLY A 499 -21.47 -49.81 -2.32
CA GLY A 499 -22.49 -50.71 -2.86
C GLY A 499 -22.07 -51.45 -4.14
N PHE A 500 -20.78 -51.39 -4.51
CA PHE A 500 -20.22 -52.08 -5.68
C PHE A 500 -19.28 -53.20 -5.26
N VAL A 501 -19.38 -54.36 -5.91
CA VAL A 501 -18.65 -55.59 -5.54
C VAL A 501 -17.38 -55.78 -6.38
N TYR A 502 -16.26 -56.06 -5.72
CA TYR A 502 -14.99 -56.37 -6.36
C TYR A 502 -15.02 -57.77 -7.03
N GLY A 503 -14.62 -57.84 -8.29
CA GLY A 503 -14.59 -59.07 -9.08
C GLY A 503 -15.84 -59.32 -9.94
N GLU A 504 -16.92 -58.57 -9.73
CA GLU A 504 -18.12 -58.58 -10.58
C GLU A 504 -18.03 -57.48 -11.65
N THR A 505 -17.31 -57.76 -12.74
CA THR A 505 -17.16 -56.81 -13.85
C THR A 505 -18.35 -56.91 -14.81
N LEU A 506 -19.02 -55.79 -15.08
CA LEU A 506 -20.01 -55.70 -16.15
C LEU A 506 -19.33 -55.89 -17.52
N LYS A 507 -20.00 -56.59 -18.45
CA LYS A 507 -19.51 -56.68 -19.84
C LYS A 507 -19.68 -55.31 -20.49
N THR A 508 -18.59 -54.69 -20.89
CA THR A 508 -18.59 -53.42 -21.64
C THR A 508 -19.31 -53.59 -22.97
N GLU A 509 -20.35 -52.78 -23.23
CA GLU A 509 -20.86 -52.62 -24.59
C GLU A 509 -19.83 -51.83 -25.43
N PRO A 510 -19.49 -52.28 -26.65
CA PRO A 510 -18.63 -51.52 -27.55
C PRO A 510 -19.16 -50.09 -27.74
N ALA A 511 -18.27 -49.11 -27.74
CA ALA A 511 -18.64 -47.74 -28.05
C ALA A 511 -19.15 -47.67 -29.49
N ALA A 512 -20.42 -47.28 -29.68
CA ALA A 512 -20.96 -46.92 -30.98
C ALA A 512 -20.44 -45.52 -31.38
N CYS A 513 -19.15 -45.43 -31.66
CA CYS A 513 -18.51 -44.29 -32.31
C CYS A 513 -17.32 -44.84 -33.12
N GLY A 514 -17.31 -44.55 -34.43
CA GLY A 514 -16.60 -45.29 -35.48
C GLY A 514 -15.08 -45.47 -35.34
N GLU A 515 -14.58 -46.39 -36.18
CA GLU A 515 -13.16 -46.57 -36.52
C GLU A 515 -12.44 -45.26 -36.89
#